data_AF-A0AAV1L832-F1
#
_entry.id   AF-A0AAV1L832-F1
#
_cell.length_a   1.000
_cell.length_b   1.000
_cell.length_c   1.000
_cell.angle_alpha   90.00
_cell.angle_beta   90.00
_cell.angle_gamma   90.00
#
_symmetry.space_group_name_H-M   'P 1'
#
loop_
_entity.id
_entity.type
_entity.pdbx_description
1 polymer ?
#
loop_
_entity_poly.entity_id
_entity_poly.type
_entity_poly.pdbx_seq_one_letter_code
_entity_poly.pdbx_strand_id
1 'polypeptide(L)'
;MLNKKLKIKESIERFYWQLYTSSLEPHANVSNDPRASLIRLYSDDIPDVSLSEIRMALQHLKNGKGPGEDGITAELLKAGGRPVLEVL
;
A
#
# COMPACT_ATOMS: atom_id res chain seq x y z
N MET A 1 15.20 -37.09 -13.30
CA MET A 1 15.35 -35.79 -12.59
C MET A 1 14.66 -34.61 -13.29
N LEU A 2 14.75 -34.49 -14.62
CA LEU A 2 14.20 -33.36 -15.40
C LEU A 2 12.67 -33.16 -15.25
N ASN A 3 11.90 -34.25 -15.27
CA ASN A 3 10.43 -34.22 -15.12
C ASN A 3 9.94 -33.70 -13.75
N LYS A 4 10.75 -33.82 -12.70
CA LYS A 4 10.36 -33.36 -11.35
C LYS A 4 10.48 -31.85 -11.22
N LYS A 5 11.56 -31.28 -11.80
CA LYS A 5 11.75 -29.82 -11.88
C LYS A 5 10.68 -29.14 -12.75
N LEU A 6 10.31 -29.78 -13.86
CA LEU A 6 9.26 -29.26 -14.75
C LEU A 6 7.90 -29.18 -14.05
N LYS A 7 7.50 -30.24 -13.35
CA LYS A 7 6.25 -30.26 -12.56
C LYS A 7 6.23 -29.21 -11.45
N ILE A 8 7.36 -28.99 -10.77
CA ILE A 8 7.45 -27.96 -9.73
C ILE A 8 7.28 -26.58 -10.35
N LYS A 9 7.92 -26.31 -11.48
CA LYS A 9 7.80 -25.04 -12.19
C LYS A 9 6.35 -24.78 -12.61
N GLU A 10 5.69 -25.75 -13.24
CA GLU A 10 4.28 -25.65 -13.64
C GLU A 10 3.34 -25.41 -12.45
N SER A 11 3.64 -26.03 -11.31
CA SER A 11 2.85 -25.86 -10.09
C SER A 11 3.01 -24.46 -9.49
N ILE A 12 4.23 -23.90 -9.52
CA ILE A 12 4.52 -22.55 -9.05
C ILE A 12 3.87 -21.51 -9.98
N GLU A 13 4.00 -21.69 -11.29
CA GLU A 13 3.39 -20.79 -12.29
C GLU A 13 1.87 -20.77 -12.14
N ARG A 14 1.23 -21.95 -12.00
CA ARG A 14 -0.21 -22.04 -11.79
C ARG A 14 -0.66 -21.36 -10.49
N PHE A 15 0.07 -21.57 -9.41
CA PHE A 15 -0.24 -20.97 -8.11
C PHE A 15 -0.20 -19.44 -8.17
N TYR A 16 0.90 -18.87 -8.65
CA TYR A 16 1.02 -17.41 -8.72
C TYR A 16 0.13 -16.77 -9.79
N TRP A 17 -0.11 -17.48 -10.91
CA TRP A 17 -1.10 -17.07 -11.89
C TRP A 17 -2.47 -16.89 -11.24
N GLN A 18 -2.96 -17.91 -10.52
CA GLN A 18 -4.25 -17.86 -9.81
C GLN A 18 -4.28 -16.79 -8.70
N LEU A 19 -3.19 -16.66 -7.93
CA LEU A 19 -3.11 -15.67 -6.85
C LEU A 19 -3.23 -14.24 -7.38
N TYR A 20 -2.50 -13.91 -8.45
CA TYR A 20 -2.49 -12.55 -8.97
C TYR A 20 -3.66 -12.27 -9.92
N THR A 21 -4.22 -13.26 -10.62
CA THR A 21 -5.46 -13.05 -11.41
C THR A 21 -6.71 -12.95 -10.54
N SER A 22 -6.77 -13.64 -9.40
CA SER A 22 -7.89 -13.48 -8.45
C SER A 22 -7.87 -12.15 -7.68
N SER A 23 -6.71 -11.49 -7.62
CA SER A 23 -6.50 -10.18 -6.99
C SER A 23 -6.61 -9.00 -7.98
N LEU A 24 -6.84 -9.27 -9.27
CA LEU A 24 -7.06 -8.24 -10.29
C LEU A 24 -8.49 -7.70 -10.31
N GLU A 25 -9.42 -8.29 -9.54
CA GLU A 25 -10.62 -7.56 -9.17
C GLU A 25 -10.13 -6.33 -8.41
N PRO A 26 -10.27 -5.11 -8.97
CA PRO A 26 -10.08 -3.92 -8.18
C PRO A 26 -10.99 -4.18 -6.99
N HIS A 27 -10.44 -4.17 -5.79
CA HIS A 27 -11.27 -3.79 -4.65
C HIS A 27 -11.68 -2.36 -4.99
N ALA A 28 -12.71 -2.24 -5.85
CA ALA A 28 -13.52 -1.07 -5.96
C ALA A 28 -13.82 -0.77 -4.50
N ASN A 29 -13.36 0.41 -4.09
CA ASN A 29 -13.47 0.89 -2.74
C ASN A 29 -14.90 0.64 -2.26
N VAL A 30 -15.06 -0.39 -1.44
CA VAL A 30 -16.33 -0.64 -0.79
C VAL A 30 -16.02 -0.86 0.69
N SER A 31 -15.36 0.13 1.28
CA SER A 31 -15.94 0.66 2.51
C SER A 31 -17.27 1.32 2.10
N ASN A 32 -18.33 0.51 1.97
CA ASN A 32 -19.70 1.00 1.84
C ASN A 32 -20.22 1.51 3.19
N ASP A 33 -19.35 1.74 4.18
CA ASP A 33 -19.77 2.34 5.43
C ASP A 33 -20.21 3.78 5.14
N PRO A 34 -21.52 4.10 5.21
CA PRO A 34 -22.00 5.45 5.00
C PRO A 34 -21.43 6.43 6.04
N ARG A 35 -20.94 5.89 7.17
CA ARG A 35 -20.28 6.64 8.26
C ARG A 35 -18.83 6.96 7.95
N ALA A 36 -18.21 6.29 6.98
CA ALA A 36 -16.83 6.52 6.53
C ALA A 36 -16.79 7.32 5.22
N SER A 37 -17.79 8.16 4.95
CA SER A 37 -17.66 9.14 3.88
C SER A 37 -16.47 10.05 4.22
N LEU A 38 -15.49 10.12 3.30
CA LEU A 38 -14.36 11.04 3.40
C LEU A 38 -14.86 12.47 3.22
N ILE A 39 -15.56 12.99 4.23
CA ILE A 39 -16.01 14.37 4.29
C ILE A 39 -14.83 15.15 4.82
N ARG A 40 -14.35 16.11 4.01
CA ARG A 40 -13.36 17.09 4.43
C ARG A 40 -14.05 18.03 5.43
N LEU A 41 -14.05 17.66 6.71
CA LEU A 41 -14.50 18.55 7.80
C LEU A 41 -13.45 19.63 7.98
N TYR A 42 -13.72 20.82 7.44
CA TYR A 42 -12.97 22.01 7.75
C TYR A 42 -13.45 22.52 9.12
N SER A 43 -12.81 22.08 10.20
CA SER A 43 -12.93 22.74 11.49
C SER A 43 -11.88 23.84 11.55
N ASP A 44 -12.29 25.09 11.72
CA ASP A 44 -11.38 26.25 11.80
C ASP A 44 -10.31 26.12 12.92
N ASP A 45 -10.56 25.24 13.89
CA ASP A 45 -9.68 25.01 15.05
C ASP A 45 -8.48 24.07 14.77
N ILE A 46 -8.48 23.34 13.65
CA ILE A 46 -7.41 22.39 13.32
C ILE A 46 -6.64 22.90 12.10
N PRO A 47 -5.33 23.21 12.24
CA PRO A 47 -4.55 23.66 11.10
C PRO A 47 -4.41 22.54 10.06
N ASP A 48 -4.45 22.93 8.79
CA ASP A 48 -4.17 22.02 7.68
C ASP A 48 -2.74 21.48 7.79
N VAL A 49 -2.58 20.17 7.58
CA VAL A 49 -1.26 19.53 7.56
C VAL A 49 -0.48 20.00 6.33
N SER A 50 0.68 20.60 6.56
CA SER A 50 1.55 21.09 5.50
C SER A 50 2.35 19.97 4.82
N LEU A 51 2.73 20.17 3.55
CA LEU A 51 3.61 19.24 2.84
C LEU A 51 4.98 19.07 3.52
N SER A 52 5.48 20.13 4.19
CA SER A 52 6.72 20.07 4.97
C SER A 52 6.60 19.14 6.17
N GLU A 53 5.48 19.18 6.89
CA GLU A 53 5.24 18.29 8.03
C GLU A 53 5.15 16.83 7.59
N ILE A 54 4.45 16.57 6.48
CA ILE A 54 4.37 15.23 5.89
C ILE A 54 5.77 14.73 5.51
N ARG A 55 6.59 15.58 4.88
CA ARG A 55 7.97 15.23 4.52
C ARG A 55 8.81 14.91 5.75
N MET A 56 8.75 15.73 6.80
CA MET A 56 9.47 15.49 8.04
C MET A 56 9.00 14.20 8.71
N ALA A 57 7.69 13.95 8.77
CA ALA A 57 7.14 12.73 9.35
C ALA A 57 7.67 11.48 8.64
N LEU A 58 7.65 11.49 7.29
CA LEU A 58 8.21 10.40 6.48
C LEU A 58 9.71 10.19 6.75
N GLN A 59 10.49 11.27 6.86
CA GLN A 59 11.93 11.15 7.16
C GLN A 59 12.21 10.53 8.53
N HIS A 60 11.36 10.80 9.53
CA HIS A 60 11.51 10.28 10.88
C HIS A 60 11.01 8.85 11.08
N LEU A 61 10.29 8.27 10.10
CA LEU A 61 9.88 6.87 10.16
C LEU A 61 11.10 5.93 10.20
N LYS A 62 11.13 5.03 11.18
CA LYS A 62 12.19 4.04 11.33
C LYS A 62 11.99 2.88 10.37
N ASN A 63 13.02 2.58 9.58
CA ASN A 63 13.05 1.42 8.70
C ASN A 63 13.30 0.11 9.46
N GLY A 64 13.00 -1.01 8.83
CA GLY A 64 13.25 -2.35 9.37
C GLY A 64 12.37 -2.70 10.57
N LYS A 65 11.27 -1.98 10.75
CA LYS A 65 10.19 -2.35 11.68
C LYS A 65 9.22 -3.27 10.97
N GLY A 66 8.60 -4.17 11.73
CA GLY A 66 7.52 -5.00 11.21
C GLY A 66 6.36 -4.12 10.68
N PRO A 67 5.54 -4.64 9.77
CA PRO A 67 4.36 -3.92 9.29
C PRO A 67 3.41 -3.60 10.45
N GLY A 68 2.64 -2.52 10.28
CA GLY A 68 1.54 -2.19 11.20
C GLY A 68 0.43 -3.25 11.16
N GLU A 69 -0.61 -3.06 11.97
CA GLU A 69 -1.80 -3.91 11.97
C GLU A 69 -2.51 -3.93 10.59
N ASP A 70 -2.32 -2.86 9.81
CA ASP A 70 -2.76 -2.70 8.43
C ASP A 70 -1.90 -3.46 7.40
N GLY A 71 -0.80 -4.09 7.82
CA GLY A 71 0.13 -4.77 6.93
C GLY A 71 1.09 -3.85 6.18
N ILE A 72 1.08 -2.54 6.43
CA ILE A 72 1.87 -1.55 5.71
C ILE A 72 3.19 -1.30 6.45
N THR A 73 4.30 -1.31 5.72
CA THR A 73 5.63 -0.99 6.27
C THR A 73 6.02 0.46 6.02
N ALA A 74 6.94 0.99 6.82
CA ALA A 74 7.48 2.34 6.64
C ALA A 74 8.10 2.53 5.25
N GLU A 75 8.71 1.49 4.69
CA GLU A 75 9.30 1.46 3.36
C GLU A 75 8.23 1.57 2.27
N LEU A 76 7.09 0.90 2.44
CA LEU A 76 5.95 1.03 1.52
C LEU A 76 5.38 2.45 1.53
N LEU A 77 5.31 3.12 2.69
CA LEU A 77 4.87 4.51 2.77
C LEU A 77 5.88 5.48 2.13
N LYS A 78 7.18 5.19 2.24
CA LYS A 78 8.24 6.00 1.62
C LYS A 78 8.36 5.78 0.11
N ALA A 79 8.08 4.56 -0.36
CA ALA A 79 8.22 4.16 -1.76
C ALA A 79 6.90 4.26 -2.55
N GLY A 80 5.75 4.24 -1.86
CA GLY A 80 4.42 4.19 -2.46
C GLY A 80 3.84 5.57 -2.75
N GLY A 81 3.03 5.64 -3.81
CA GLY A 81 2.29 6.84 -4.23
C GLY A 81 2.80 7.45 -5.54
N ARG A 82 2.11 8.50 -6.01
CA ARG A 82 2.74 9.47 -6.93
C ARG A 82 3.78 10.24 -6.12
N PRO A 83 4.98 10.50 -6.64
CA PRO A 83 5.99 11.23 -5.89
C PRO A 83 5.40 12.54 -5.36
N VAL A 84 5.22 12.62 -4.04
CA VAL A 84 4.78 13.85 -3.35
C VAL A 84 5.81 14.96 -3.57
N LEU A 85 7.03 14.56 -3.89
CA LEU A 85 8.15 15.43 -4.22
C LEU A 85 8.45 15.23 -5.71
N GLU A 86 8.04 16.17 -6.54
CA GLU A 86 8.57 16.20 -7.91
C GLU A 86 10.09 16.13 -7.85
N VAL A 87 10.66 15.18 -8.60
CA VAL A 87 12.09 15.15 -8.86
C VAL A 87 12.36 16.37 -9.73
N LEU A 88 12.99 17.39 -9.15
CA LEU A 88 13.61 18.49 -9.89
C LEU A 88 14.80 17.97 -10.71
#